data_AF-R4YVA6-F1
#
_entry.id   AF-R4YVA6-F1
#
_cell.length_a   1.000
_cell.length_b   1.000
_cell.length_c   1.000
_cell.angle_alpha   90.00
_cell.angle_beta   90.00
_cell.angle_gamma   90.00
#
_symmetry.space_group_name_H-M   'P 1'
#
loop_
_entity.id
_entity.type
_entity.pdbx_description
1 polymer ?
#
loop_
_entity_poly.entity_id
_entity_poly.type
_entity_poly.pdbx_seq_one_letter_code
_entity_poly.pdbx_strand_id
1 'polypeptide(L)'
;MADSQNVLDTGLNIDAQFATNSAENPLTDPLEQSLENTLDNELWQYAYQVYSQAGVEAALLALQDDHGADINLILQALWLASEGKQWTEACIPADYDQWIAEQVLPLRKMRRSMKVDWVEKRGPQYENFRQQVKKLELKAEQHALAMLFHQSNRVLGQEESVTKTLESNLSQLAAYLTIKPELMLSTLSTVNN
;
A
#
# COMPACT_ATOMS: atom_id res chain seq x y z
N MET A 1 4.03 -37.40 56.65
CA MET A 1 4.17 -37.86 55.26
C MET A 1 3.77 -36.68 54.38
N ALA A 2 4.72 -36.21 53.57
CA ALA A 2 4.54 -35.27 52.45
C ALA A 2 3.70 -35.96 51.35
N ASP A 3 3.23 -35.35 50.25
CA ASP A 3 3.54 -34.08 49.60
C ASP A 3 2.42 -33.74 48.59
N SER A 4 2.49 -32.52 48.05
CA SER A 4 1.55 -31.84 47.16
C SER A 4 1.75 -32.14 45.66
N GLN A 5 0.84 -31.59 44.83
CA GLN A 5 0.89 -31.21 43.39
C GLN A 5 -0.05 -32.02 42.45
N ASN A 6 -1.09 -31.37 41.88
CA ASN A 6 -1.14 -30.60 40.60
C ASN A 6 -1.07 -31.57 39.39
N VAL A 7 -2.00 -31.59 38.43
CA VAL A 7 -2.12 -30.65 37.31
C VAL A 7 -3.40 -30.95 36.52
N LEU A 8 -4.03 -29.89 36.03
CA LEU A 8 -5.15 -29.85 35.09
C LEU A 8 -4.77 -30.44 33.73
N ASP A 9 -5.50 -31.44 33.26
CA ASP A 9 -5.43 -31.94 31.89
C ASP A 9 -6.27 -31.02 30.97
N THR A 10 -5.69 -29.90 30.56
CA THR A 10 -6.22 -29.06 29.47
C THR A 10 -5.65 -29.55 28.15
N GLY A 11 -6.30 -30.58 27.58
CA GLY A 11 -6.06 -31.03 26.22
C GLY A 11 -6.57 -30.01 25.20
N LEU A 12 -5.76 -28.99 24.90
CA LEU A 12 -5.79 -28.21 23.66
C LEU A 12 -4.39 -27.60 23.49
N ASN A 13 -3.52 -28.36 22.82
CA ASN A 13 -2.18 -27.93 22.43
C ASN A 13 -2.31 -26.85 21.32
N ILE A 14 -2.29 -25.58 21.72
CA ILE A 14 -2.40 -24.40 20.83
C ILE A 14 -1.00 -23.88 20.44
N ASP A 15 0.09 -24.52 20.86
CA ASP A 15 1.44 -23.96 20.79
C ASP A 15 2.27 -24.39 19.56
N ALA A 16 1.67 -24.56 18.38
CA ALA A 16 2.42 -24.89 17.16
C ALA A 16 2.17 -24.00 15.93
N GLN A 17 1.32 -22.96 16.02
CA GLN A 17 0.96 -22.13 14.85
C GLN A 17 1.33 -20.65 14.94
N PHE A 18 1.98 -20.20 16.02
CA PHE A 18 2.23 -18.77 16.26
C PHE A 18 3.71 -18.35 16.32
N ALA A 19 4.64 -19.19 15.87
CA ALA A 19 6.06 -18.83 15.79
C ALA A 19 6.49 -18.51 14.35
N THR A 20 6.13 -17.33 13.83
CA THR A 20 6.95 -16.67 12.80
C THR A 20 7.81 -15.61 13.48
N ASN A 21 8.83 -16.12 14.19
CA ASN A 21 9.95 -15.29 14.61
C ASN A 21 10.58 -14.64 13.38
N SER A 22 10.80 -13.33 13.45
CA SER A 22 11.86 -12.66 12.71
C SER A 22 13.20 -13.26 13.15
N ALA A 23 13.59 -14.36 12.51
CA ALA A 23 14.95 -14.82 12.40
C ALA A 23 15.23 -14.89 10.90
N GLU A 24 16.35 -14.31 10.49
CA GLU A 24 16.90 -14.38 9.13
C GLU A 24 16.67 -15.77 8.54
N ASN A 25 15.82 -15.88 7.51
CA ASN A 25 15.64 -17.14 6.80
C ASN A 25 16.74 -17.23 5.73
N PRO A 26 17.78 -18.07 5.86
CA PRO A 26 18.92 -18.04 4.94
C PRO A 26 18.61 -18.67 3.58
N LEU A 27 17.37 -19.10 3.34
CA LEU A 27 16.90 -19.69 2.10
C LEU A 27 15.44 -19.23 1.87
N THR A 28 15.27 -18.00 1.40
CA THR A 28 14.01 -17.58 0.77
C THR A 28 13.70 -18.54 -0.38
N ASP A 29 12.49 -19.08 -0.44
CA ASP A 29 12.05 -19.94 -1.54
C ASP A 29 12.28 -19.20 -2.86
N PRO A 30 12.96 -19.79 -3.87
CA PRO A 30 13.17 -19.15 -5.16
C PRO A 30 11.86 -18.62 -5.79
N LEU A 31 10.72 -19.25 -5.51
CA LEU A 31 9.41 -18.78 -5.95
C LEU A 31 8.97 -17.53 -5.19
N GLU A 32 9.10 -17.50 -3.86
CA GLU A 32 8.83 -16.31 -3.05
C GLU A 32 9.71 -15.13 -3.46
N GLN A 33 10.99 -15.38 -3.69
CA GLN A 33 11.93 -14.35 -4.13
C GLN A 33 11.63 -13.86 -5.55
N SER A 34 11.19 -14.75 -6.46
CA SER A 34 10.75 -14.33 -7.80
C SER A 34 9.47 -13.48 -7.75
N LEU A 35 8.53 -13.83 -6.88
CA LEU A 35 7.28 -13.07 -6.68
C LEU A 35 7.59 -11.71 -6.03
N GLU A 36 8.46 -11.65 -5.04
CA GLU A 36 8.93 -10.39 -4.45
C GLU A 36 9.62 -9.50 -5.49
N ASN A 37 10.45 -10.07 -6.37
CA ASN A 37 11.08 -9.34 -7.47
C ASN A 37 10.06 -8.79 -8.47
N THR A 38 8.88 -9.41 -8.64
CA THR A 38 7.82 -8.84 -9.51
C THR A 38 7.07 -7.68 -8.85
N LEU A 39 6.99 -7.66 -7.52
CA LEU A 39 6.35 -6.59 -6.75
C LEU A 39 7.27 -5.40 -6.52
N ASP A 40 8.58 -5.65 -6.50
CA ASP A 40 9.60 -4.63 -6.44
C ASP A 40 9.94 -4.08 -7.84
N ASN A 41 9.09 -3.19 -8.34
CA ASN A 41 9.20 -2.57 -9.67
C ASN A 41 9.46 -1.06 -9.59
N GLU A 42 9.67 -0.41 -10.74
CA GLU A 42 10.00 1.02 -10.81
C GLU A 42 8.93 1.93 -10.19
N LEU A 43 7.64 1.59 -10.31
CA LEU A 43 6.57 2.35 -9.68
C LEU A 43 6.58 2.19 -8.16
N TRP A 44 6.89 0.99 -7.65
CA TRP A 44 7.06 0.78 -6.21
C TRP A 44 8.28 1.53 -5.64
N GLN A 45 9.40 1.51 -6.35
CA GLN A 45 10.60 2.27 -5.99
C GLN A 45 10.35 3.78 -6.04
N TYR A 46 9.60 4.24 -7.04
CA TYR A 46 9.15 5.63 -7.12
C TYR A 46 8.27 6.01 -5.93
N ALA A 47 7.33 5.15 -5.53
CA ALA A 47 6.48 5.39 -4.37
C ALA A 47 7.32 5.61 -3.10
N TYR A 48 8.35 4.80 -2.85
CA TYR A 48 9.26 5.01 -1.73
C TYR A 48 9.97 6.37 -1.78
N GLN A 49 10.44 6.79 -2.96
CA GLN A 49 11.08 8.09 -3.13
C GLN A 49 10.11 9.24 -2.81
N VAL A 50 8.86 9.15 -3.27
CA VAL A 50 7.81 10.13 -2.96
C VAL A 50 7.53 10.18 -1.46
N TYR A 51 7.41 9.04 -0.78
CA TYR A 51 7.21 9.02 0.67
C TYR A 51 8.42 9.52 1.49
N SER A 52 9.62 9.50 0.92
CA SER A 52 10.82 10.04 1.58
C SER A 52 10.88 11.57 1.62
N GLN A 53 10.05 12.24 0.82
CA GLN A 53 10.00 13.70 0.74
C GLN A 53 9.19 14.28 1.92
N ALA A 54 9.67 15.39 2.48
CA ALA A 54 9.07 16.00 3.65
C ALA A 54 7.65 16.51 3.36
N GLY A 55 6.68 16.12 4.21
CA GLY A 55 5.29 16.59 4.15
C GLY A 55 4.39 15.85 3.16
N VAL A 56 4.96 14.99 2.31
CA VAL A 56 4.21 14.28 1.25
C VAL A 56 3.31 13.21 1.79
N GLU A 57 3.79 12.43 2.76
CA GLU A 57 2.96 11.43 3.46
C GLU A 57 1.71 12.08 4.06
N ALA A 58 1.88 13.22 4.76
CA ALA A 58 0.76 13.94 5.38
C ALA A 58 -0.23 14.47 4.32
N ALA A 59 0.28 14.99 3.22
CA ALA A 59 -0.51 15.51 2.10
C ALA A 59 -1.35 14.42 1.42
N LEU A 60 -0.73 13.26 1.14
CA LEU A 60 -1.42 12.09 0.58
C LEU A 60 -2.46 11.52 1.55
N LEU A 61 -2.11 11.40 2.83
CA LEU A 61 -3.06 10.93 3.84
C LEU A 61 -4.27 11.86 3.98
N ALA A 62 -4.08 13.18 3.92
CA ALA A 62 -5.19 14.13 3.92
C ALA A 62 -6.12 13.93 2.72
N LEU A 63 -5.56 13.75 1.51
CA LEU A 63 -6.36 13.41 0.32
C LEU A 63 -7.14 12.10 0.48
N GLN A 64 -6.51 11.08 1.06
CA GLN A 64 -7.17 9.81 1.35
C GLN A 64 -8.30 9.97 2.36
N ASP A 65 -8.06 10.67 3.46
CA ASP A 65 -9.00 10.75 4.58
C ASP A 65 -10.17 11.70 4.31
N ASP A 66 -9.92 12.85 3.67
CA ASP A 66 -10.94 13.88 3.44
C ASP A 66 -11.74 13.63 2.15
N HIS A 67 -11.13 12.96 1.17
CA HIS A 67 -11.71 12.79 -0.17
C HIS A 67 -11.81 11.33 -0.64
N GLY A 68 -11.37 10.36 0.17
CA GLY A 68 -11.36 8.95 -0.23
C GLY A 68 -10.40 8.66 -1.38
N ALA A 69 -9.40 9.53 -1.61
CA ALA A 69 -8.51 9.41 -2.75
C ALA A 69 -7.73 8.09 -2.72
N ASP A 70 -7.65 7.44 -3.88
CA ASP A 70 -6.80 6.28 -4.06
C ASP A 70 -5.35 6.74 -4.28
N ILE A 71 -4.52 6.51 -3.26
CA ILE A 71 -3.12 6.91 -3.25
C ILE A 71 -2.31 6.14 -4.29
N ASN A 72 -2.66 4.88 -4.59
CA ASN A 72 -1.93 4.11 -5.60
C ASN A 72 -2.12 4.69 -7.00
N LEU A 73 -3.33 5.17 -7.32
CA LEU A 73 -3.59 5.87 -8.58
C LEU A 73 -2.88 7.23 -8.66
N ILE A 74 -2.82 7.96 -7.54
CA ILE A 74 -2.03 9.21 -7.46
C ILE A 74 -0.55 8.92 -7.73
N LEU A 75 0.03 7.92 -7.05
CA LEU A 75 1.42 7.52 -7.24
C LEU A 75 1.70 7.08 -8.69
N GLN A 76 0.78 6.34 -9.31
CA GLN A 76 0.87 5.98 -10.73
C GLN A 76 0.90 7.22 -11.63
N ALA A 77 -0.01 8.18 -11.43
CA ALA A 77 -0.07 9.39 -12.26
C ALA A 77 1.18 10.26 -12.11
N LEU A 78 1.72 10.36 -10.90
CA LEU A 78 2.98 11.05 -10.59
C LEU A 78 4.18 10.37 -11.27
N TRP A 79 4.29 9.04 -11.15
CA TRP A 79 5.34 8.26 -11.80
C TRP A 79 5.27 8.38 -13.33
N LEU A 80 4.08 8.27 -13.92
CA LEU A 80 3.91 8.46 -15.36
C LEU A 80 4.38 9.86 -15.79
N ALA A 81 4.08 10.90 -15.00
CA ALA A 81 4.56 12.24 -15.29
C ALA A 81 6.08 12.35 -15.22
N SER A 82 6.75 11.72 -14.24
CA SER A 82 8.23 11.70 -14.18
C SER A 82 8.85 10.94 -15.35
N GLU A 83 8.14 9.96 -15.90
CA GLU A 83 8.53 9.22 -17.11
C GLU A 83 8.14 9.95 -18.42
N GLY A 84 7.56 11.15 -18.34
CA GLY A 84 7.09 11.90 -19.50
C GLY A 84 5.88 11.26 -20.22
N LYS A 85 5.15 10.38 -19.53
CA LYS A 85 4.00 9.62 -20.04
C LYS A 85 2.67 10.20 -19.55
N GLN A 86 1.62 10.08 -20.36
CA GLN A 86 0.28 10.52 -19.98
C GLN A 86 -0.42 9.48 -19.11
N TRP A 87 -1.03 9.92 -18.02
CA TRP A 87 -2.01 9.12 -17.32
C TRP A 87 -3.35 9.13 -18.09
N THR A 88 -3.94 7.95 -18.28
CA THR A 88 -5.28 7.76 -18.83
C THR A 88 -5.96 6.61 -18.09
N GLU A 89 -7.29 6.52 -18.14
CA GLU A 89 -8.04 5.40 -17.54
C GLU A 89 -7.60 4.03 -18.08
N ALA A 90 -7.08 3.97 -19.31
CA ALA A 90 -6.55 2.73 -19.88
C ALA A 90 -5.34 2.17 -19.12
N CYS A 91 -4.65 2.99 -18.31
CA CYS A 91 -3.55 2.57 -17.45
C CYS A 91 -4.02 1.80 -16.20
N ILE A 92 -5.33 1.72 -15.95
CA ILE A 92 -5.92 0.96 -14.85
C ILE A 92 -6.40 -0.40 -15.39
N PRO A 93 -5.96 -1.54 -14.81
CA PRO A 93 -6.45 -2.85 -15.23
C PRO A 93 -7.87 -3.09 -14.72
N ALA A 94 -8.66 -3.88 -15.45
CA ALA A 94 -10.10 -4.05 -15.20
C ALA A 94 -10.44 -4.68 -13.84
N ASP A 95 -9.51 -5.42 -13.23
CA ASP A 95 -9.64 -6.08 -11.93
C ASP A 95 -9.08 -5.26 -10.76
N TYR A 96 -8.57 -4.04 -11.02
CA TYR A 96 -8.00 -3.16 -10.00
C TYR A 96 -9.00 -2.82 -8.89
N ASP A 97 -10.19 -2.35 -9.25
CA ASP A 97 -11.21 -1.94 -8.27
C ASP A 97 -11.66 -3.12 -7.40
N GLN A 98 -11.72 -4.32 -7.98
CA GLN A 98 -12.02 -5.55 -7.24
C GLN A 98 -10.93 -5.83 -6.20
N TRP A 99 -9.65 -5.75 -6.59
CA TRP A 99 -8.53 -5.92 -5.66
C TRP A 99 -8.58 -4.90 -4.51
N ILE A 100 -8.82 -3.62 -4.82
CA ILE A 100 -8.94 -2.58 -3.81
C ILE A 100 -10.10 -2.88 -2.85
N ALA A 101 -11.28 -3.23 -3.37
CA ALA A 101 -12.47 -3.47 -2.58
C ALA A 101 -12.38 -4.73 -1.69
N GLU A 102 -11.75 -5.79 -2.18
CA GLU A 102 -11.72 -7.09 -1.51
C GLU A 102 -10.47 -7.32 -0.66
N GLN A 103 -9.36 -6.64 -0.97
CA GLN A 103 -8.08 -6.87 -0.28
C GLN A 103 -7.63 -5.65 0.52
N VAL A 104 -7.53 -4.47 -0.11
CA VAL A 104 -6.95 -3.28 0.54
C VAL A 104 -7.92 -2.65 1.55
N LEU A 105 -9.15 -2.35 1.14
CA LEU A 105 -10.12 -1.67 2.01
C LEU A 105 -10.48 -2.47 3.28
N PRO A 106 -10.64 -3.81 3.24
CA PRO A 106 -10.89 -4.59 4.44
C PRO A 106 -9.73 -4.56 5.45
N LEU A 107 -8.49 -4.64 4.98
CA LEU A 107 -7.29 -4.53 5.83
C LEU A 107 -7.18 -3.14 6.46
N ARG A 108 -7.40 -2.09 5.66
CA ARG A 108 -7.43 -0.70 6.14
C ARG A 108 -8.52 -0.50 7.19
N LYS A 109 -9.72 -1.03 6.96
CA LYS A 109 -10.83 -0.98 7.91
C LYS A 109 -10.50 -1.71 9.21
N MET A 110 -9.88 -2.89 9.13
CA MET A 110 -9.43 -3.64 10.30
C MET A 110 -8.42 -2.81 11.10
N ARG A 111 -7.35 -2.30 10.47
CA ARG A 111 -6.35 -1.46 11.13
C ARG A 111 -6.97 -0.22 11.78
N ARG A 112 -7.88 0.47 11.09
CA ARG A 112 -8.58 1.66 11.62
C ARG A 112 -9.50 1.32 12.80
N SER A 113 -10.11 0.13 12.80
CA SER A 113 -10.94 -0.32 13.94
C SER A 113 -10.12 -0.58 15.21
N MET A 114 -8.82 -0.86 15.05
CA MET A 114 -7.86 -1.02 16.15
C MET A 114 -7.39 0.35 16.65
N LYS A 115 -8.26 1.04 17.40
CA LYS A 115 -8.00 2.37 17.96
C LYS A 115 -6.71 2.38 18.79
N VAL A 116 -5.81 3.32 18.49
CA VAL A 116 -4.48 3.44 19.12
C VAL A 116 -4.59 3.44 20.65
N ASP A 117 -5.39 4.34 21.23
CA ASP A 117 -5.59 4.42 22.67
C ASP A 117 -6.10 3.13 23.32
N TRP A 118 -6.88 2.33 22.59
CA TRP A 118 -7.42 1.06 23.08
C TRP A 118 -6.36 -0.03 23.03
N VAL A 119 -5.57 -0.05 21.97
CA VAL A 119 -4.48 -1.00 21.74
C VAL A 119 -3.34 -0.77 22.74
N GLU A 120 -2.90 0.48 22.91
CA GLU A 120 -1.82 0.84 23.83
C GLU A 120 -2.16 0.47 25.29
N LYS A 121 -3.41 0.67 25.72
CA LYS A 121 -3.87 0.31 27.06
C LYS A 121 -3.85 -1.19 27.35
N ARG A 122 -3.88 -2.04 26.32
CA ARG A 122 -3.84 -3.51 26.47
C ARG A 122 -2.44 -4.10 26.39
N GLY A 123 -1.45 -3.27 26.07
CA GLY A 123 -0.04 -3.61 26.10
C GLY A 123 0.56 -4.01 24.75
N PRO A 124 1.88 -4.29 24.72
CA PRO A 124 2.67 -4.35 23.49
C PRO A 124 2.22 -5.40 22.47
N GLN A 125 1.59 -6.49 22.91
CA GLN A 125 1.12 -7.58 22.05
C GLN A 125 0.03 -7.13 21.08
N TYR A 126 -0.87 -6.24 21.53
CA TYR A 126 -1.94 -5.72 20.68
C TYR A 126 -1.40 -4.72 19.66
N GLU A 127 -0.41 -3.91 20.05
CA GLU A 127 0.27 -3.02 19.09
C GLU A 127 1.06 -3.82 18.08
N ASN A 128 1.74 -4.89 18.50
CA ASN A 128 2.40 -5.81 17.57
C ASN A 128 1.42 -6.39 16.55
N PHE A 129 0.25 -6.88 16.99
CA PHE A 129 -0.78 -7.36 16.07
C PHE A 129 -1.29 -6.27 15.12
N ARG A 130 -1.49 -5.03 15.62
CA ARG A 130 -1.88 -3.88 14.78
C ARG A 130 -0.84 -3.59 13.70
N GLN A 131 0.45 -3.66 14.05
CA GLN A 131 1.55 -3.49 13.09
C GLN A 131 1.60 -4.63 12.07
N GLN A 132 1.25 -5.87 12.44
CA GLN A 132 1.13 -6.97 11.47
C GLN A 132 0.00 -6.71 10.46
N VAL A 133 -1.16 -6.21 10.91
CA VAL A 133 -2.25 -5.80 9.99
C VAL A 133 -1.79 -4.68 9.07
N LYS A 134 -1.06 -3.67 9.59
CA LYS A 134 -0.48 -2.59 8.77
C LYS A 134 0.48 -3.14 7.71
N LYS A 135 1.35 -4.09 8.06
CA LYS A 135 2.27 -4.73 7.10
C LYS A 135 1.51 -5.47 5.99
N LEU A 136 0.42 -6.15 6.33
CA LEU A 136 -0.41 -6.85 5.35
C LEU A 136 -1.16 -5.87 4.44
N GLU A 137 -1.70 -4.77 4.99
CA GLU A 137 -2.29 -3.67 4.20
C GLU A 137 -1.28 -3.13 3.18
N LEU A 138 -0.06 -2.81 3.62
CA LEU A 138 1.00 -2.31 2.74
C LEU A 138 1.40 -3.32 1.66
N LYS A 139 1.41 -4.62 1.99
CA LYS A 139 1.67 -5.67 1.00
C LYS A 139 0.56 -5.72 -0.07
N ALA A 140 -0.70 -5.59 0.34
CA ALA A 140 -1.83 -5.53 -0.59
C ALA A 140 -1.78 -4.28 -1.50
N GLU A 141 -1.34 -3.13 -0.97
CA GLU A 141 -1.07 -1.92 -1.76
C GLU A 141 0.10 -2.10 -2.73
N GLN A 142 1.17 -2.82 -2.32
CA GLN A 142 2.28 -3.16 -3.21
C GLN A 142 1.81 -3.99 -4.43
N HIS A 143 0.93 -4.96 -4.21
CA HIS A 143 0.28 -5.70 -5.31
C HIS A 143 -0.53 -4.78 -6.23
N ALA A 144 -1.30 -3.85 -5.66
CA ALA A 144 -2.08 -2.88 -6.44
C ALA A 144 -1.16 -2.00 -7.32
N LEU A 145 -0.05 -1.51 -6.78
CA LEU A 145 0.95 -0.76 -7.56
C LEU A 145 1.59 -1.63 -8.65
N ALA A 146 1.88 -2.90 -8.39
CA ALA A 146 2.39 -3.81 -9.42
C ALA A 146 1.38 -4.02 -10.57
N MET A 147 0.09 -4.17 -10.27
CA MET A 147 -0.97 -4.26 -11.28
C MET A 147 -0.98 -3.00 -12.18
N LEU A 148 -0.94 -1.81 -11.55
CA LEU A 148 -0.88 -0.53 -12.25
C LEU A 148 0.38 -0.38 -13.11
N PHE A 149 1.54 -0.77 -12.58
CA PHE A 149 2.81 -0.74 -13.31
C PHE A 149 2.76 -1.60 -14.58
N HIS A 150 2.32 -2.86 -14.45
CA HIS A 150 2.23 -3.77 -15.60
C HIS A 150 1.25 -3.28 -16.65
N GLN A 151 0.07 -2.77 -16.24
CA GLN A 151 -0.91 -2.24 -17.18
C GLN A 151 -0.39 -0.98 -17.89
N SER A 152 0.23 -0.06 -17.15
CA SER A 152 0.81 1.16 -17.72
C SER A 152 1.84 0.85 -18.80
N ASN A 153 2.76 -0.09 -18.54
CA ASN A 153 3.78 -0.47 -19.50
C ASN A 153 3.22 -1.20 -20.74
N ARG A 154 2.12 -1.94 -20.58
CA ARG A 154 1.43 -2.57 -21.72
C ARG A 154 0.79 -1.54 -22.66
N VAL A 155 0.17 -0.51 -22.11
CA VAL A 155 -0.54 0.52 -22.89
C VAL A 155 0.41 1.56 -23.47
N LEU A 156 1.42 1.98 -22.72
CA LEU A 156 2.30 3.10 -23.08
C LEU A 156 3.56 2.68 -23.85
N GLY A 157 3.83 1.37 -23.97
CA GLY A 157 4.89 0.84 -24.85
C GLY A 157 4.63 1.05 -26.36
N GLN A 158 3.56 1.76 -26.74
CA GLN A 158 3.10 1.93 -28.12
C GLN A 158 2.98 3.40 -28.59
N GLU A 159 3.19 4.42 -27.74
CA GLU A 159 3.05 5.84 -28.14
C GLU A 159 4.36 6.63 -28.10
N GLU A 160 4.59 7.45 -29.14
CA GLU A 160 5.70 8.39 -29.25
C GLU A 160 5.55 9.59 -28.30
N SER A 161 6.70 10.03 -27.78
CA SER A 161 6.89 11.07 -26.79
C SER A 161 6.24 12.40 -27.19
N VAL A 162 5.14 12.75 -26.51
CA VAL A 162 4.69 14.13 -26.36
C VAL A 162 5.03 14.51 -24.93
N THR A 163 5.81 15.58 -24.74
CA THR A 163 6.18 16.11 -23.43
C THR A 163 4.90 16.55 -22.69
N LYS A 164 4.36 15.67 -21.86
CA LYS A 164 3.12 15.89 -21.11
C LYS A 164 3.44 16.19 -19.66
N THR A 165 2.74 17.16 -19.08
CA THR A 165 3.06 17.74 -17.79
C THR A 165 2.39 16.97 -16.64
N LEU A 166 3.03 17.02 -15.47
CA LEU A 166 2.46 16.61 -14.18
C LEU A 166 1.03 17.14 -13.99
N GLU A 167 0.80 18.41 -14.30
CA GLU A 167 -0.49 19.06 -14.16
C GLU A 167 -1.59 18.38 -14.98
N SER A 168 -1.26 17.94 -16.20
CA SER A 168 -2.20 17.24 -17.08
C SER A 168 -2.60 15.88 -16.51
N ASN A 169 -1.64 15.11 -16.00
CA ASN A 169 -1.91 13.80 -15.39
C ASN A 169 -2.77 13.94 -14.13
N LEU A 170 -2.41 14.87 -13.24
CA LEU A 170 -3.17 15.11 -12.01
C LEU A 170 -4.56 15.67 -12.30
N SER A 171 -4.74 16.51 -13.32
CA SER A 171 -6.06 17.02 -13.70
C SER A 171 -6.97 15.91 -14.23
N GLN A 172 -6.45 15.01 -15.06
CA GLN A 172 -7.20 13.86 -15.56
C GLN A 172 -7.57 12.89 -14.43
N LEU A 173 -6.61 12.59 -13.56
CA LEU A 173 -6.86 11.73 -12.40
C LEU A 173 -7.88 12.37 -11.44
N ALA A 174 -7.78 13.67 -11.18
CA ALA A 174 -8.72 14.38 -10.32
C ALA A 174 -10.15 14.28 -10.88
N ALA A 175 -10.34 14.46 -12.19
CA ALA A 175 -11.63 14.27 -12.84
C ALA A 175 -12.15 12.84 -12.67
N TYR A 176 -11.30 11.83 -12.86
CA TYR A 176 -11.64 10.42 -12.65
C TYR A 176 -12.07 10.12 -11.21
N LEU A 177 -11.31 10.62 -10.22
CA LEU A 177 -11.62 10.44 -8.81
C LEU A 177 -12.77 11.34 -8.31
N THR A 178 -13.34 12.19 -9.17
CA THR A 178 -14.35 13.20 -8.79
C THR A 178 -13.83 14.15 -7.68
N ILE A 179 -12.52 14.43 -7.71
CA ILE A 179 -11.83 15.39 -6.81
C ILE A 179 -11.58 16.67 -7.61
N LYS A 180 -11.65 17.83 -6.95
CA LYS A 180 -11.33 19.11 -7.59
C LYS A 180 -9.84 19.15 -8.00
N PRO A 181 -9.50 19.42 -9.27
CA PRO A 181 -8.10 19.46 -9.72
C PRO A 181 -7.23 20.42 -8.91
N GLU A 182 -7.76 21.58 -8.50
CA GLU A 182 -7.00 22.58 -7.74
C GLU A 182 -6.58 22.06 -6.37
N LEU A 183 -7.42 21.22 -5.74
CA LEU A 183 -7.13 20.60 -4.45
C LEU A 183 -6.04 19.55 -4.60
N MET A 184 -6.09 18.72 -5.63
CA MET A 184 -5.06 17.72 -5.90
C MET A 184 -3.72 18.38 -6.27
N LEU A 185 -3.75 19.38 -7.16
CA LEU A 185 -2.55 20.11 -7.60
C LEU A 185 -1.91 20.92 -6.48
N SER A 186 -2.69 21.65 -5.66
CA SER A 186 -2.13 22.40 -4.53
C SER A 186 -1.49 21.50 -3.47
N THR A 187 -2.03 20.30 -3.29
CA THR A 187 -1.51 19.32 -2.33
C THR A 187 -0.23 18.63 -2.84
N LEU A 188 -0.12 18.42 -4.16
CA LEU A 188 0.97 17.66 -4.79
C LEU A 188 2.03 18.52 -5.50
N SER A 189 1.80 19.81 -5.72
CA SER A 189 2.83 20.73 -6.26
C SER A 189 3.93 21.04 -5.24
N THR A 190 3.64 20.93 -3.95
CA THR A 190 4.63 21.00 -2.87
C THR A 190 5.58 19.79 -2.80
N VAL A 191 5.21 18.68 -3.44
CA VAL A 191 5.94 17.40 -3.44
C VAL A 191 7.13 17.43 -4.41
N ASN A 192 7.08 18.26 -5.45
CA ASN A 192 8.02 18.19 -6.58
C ASN A 192 9.01 19.38 -6.67
N ASN A 193 9.15 20.17 -5.60
CA ASN A 193 10.10 21.29 -5.48
C ASN A 193 11.30 20.94 -4.61
#